data_AF-A0A534WH60-F1
#
_entry.id   AF-A0A534WH60-F1
#
_cell.length_a   1.000
_cell.length_b   1.000
_cell.length_c   1.000
_cell.angle_alpha   90.00
_cell.angle_beta   90.00
_cell.angle_gamma   90.00
#
_symmetry.space_group_name_H-M   'P 1'
#
loop_
_entity.id
_entity.type
_entity.pdbx_description
1 polymer ?
#
loop_
_entity_poly.entity_id
_entity_poly.type
_entity_poly.pdbx_seq_one_letter_code
_entity_poly.pdbx_strand_id
1 'polypeptide(L)'
;MQQRFPLPPESAKFADAVAKDLVAAGRGALVSVGPRQPPVLHAAAHAINAALGSACAAAARPVLHDTDAGPRTLDQLAEEMRGGRVDTLVITAWNPVYGAPADLNFGKALSQVQYSVYRSLYLDETAERASWVIPALHPLESWGDARAHDGTITFIQPLISPLYAGASEVETLAAFLGEGDRSAYTQLRAFWQSQRPDDFALNWEKWLADGFIAGTATPPETPAVRHDQILSAAMKVAPADPGGGLEINIVPDYRVWDGRFANVSWLQELPDPVTKVTWENAALLAPGTARKLGLRQGDRVDLGLRGLPAHATVVIAPGHAEDAITASLGYGRRGAGEALCRDLGFDTSTLRHTDVPWFSPGLTVAPVGKRARLAQTQEHHSMEGRLIAATTTVEKLKETSEELAENRGPLLTAYPGQNYPGYRWGMAIDLSRCTGCSSCMVACVAENNIPMVGKEQVALSREMHWLRVDRYFIGDDTGNPGVVVQPLMCVHCEYAPCEYVCPVNATVHSDEGLNEMVYNRCVGTRYCSNNCPYKVRRFNFFSYTSDYTN
;
A
#
# COMPACT_ATOMS: atom_id res chain seq x y z
N MET A 1 23.34 -16.28 22.77
CA MET A 1 22.28 -15.97 21.79
C MET A 1 22.04 -17.13 20.84
N GLN A 2 23.05 -17.64 20.10
CA GLN A 2 22.88 -18.76 19.16
C GLN A 2 22.28 -20.03 19.78
N GLN A 3 22.64 -20.37 21.03
CA GLN A 3 22.03 -21.51 21.75
C GLN A 3 20.57 -21.27 22.16
N ARG A 4 20.14 -20.01 22.29
CA ARG A 4 18.79 -19.62 22.71
C ARG A 4 17.85 -19.39 21.54
N PHE A 5 18.39 -18.89 20.42
CA PHE A 5 17.69 -18.63 19.17
C PHE A 5 18.36 -19.44 18.06
N PRO A 6 18.16 -20.77 18.01
CA PRO A 6 18.71 -21.59 16.95
C PRO A 6 18.08 -21.18 15.61
N LEU A 7 18.91 -20.84 14.64
CA LEU A 7 18.48 -20.58 13.28
C LEU A 7 18.59 -21.85 12.44
N PRO A 8 17.66 -22.08 11.48
CA PRO A 8 17.86 -23.08 10.45
C PRO A 8 19.22 -22.89 9.74
N PRO A 9 19.89 -23.95 9.25
CA PRO A 9 21.23 -23.85 8.67
C PRO A 9 21.36 -22.81 7.55
N GLU A 10 20.36 -22.70 6.68
CA GLU A 10 20.35 -21.70 5.60
C GLU A 10 20.21 -20.28 6.13
N SER A 11 19.30 -20.05 7.10
CA SER A 11 19.13 -18.76 7.75
C SER A 11 20.38 -18.34 8.53
N ALA A 12 21.08 -19.29 9.17
CA ALA A 12 22.35 -19.04 9.84
C ALA A 12 23.44 -18.63 8.83
N LYS A 13 23.55 -19.34 7.71
CA LYS A 13 24.48 -19.00 6.62
C LYS A 13 24.19 -17.61 6.03
N PHE A 14 22.92 -17.28 5.81
CA PHE A 14 22.51 -15.96 5.34
C PHE A 14 22.84 -14.87 6.37
N ALA A 15 22.50 -15.07 7.64
CA ALA A 15 22.81 -14.12 8.71
C ALA A 15 24.31 -13.87 8.85
N ASP A 16 25.15 -14.92 8.75
CA ASP A 16 26.61 -14.79 8.79
C ASP A 16 27.15 -14.02 7.58
N ALA A 17 26.59 -14.22 6.39
CA ALA A 17 26.97 -13.48 5.19
C ALA A 17 26.60 -11.99 5.31
N VAL A 18 25.38 -11.69 5.73
CA VAL A 18 24.91 -10.31 5.95
C VAL A 18 25.72 -9.62 7.04
N ALA A 19 26.01 -10.30 8.15
CA ALA A 19 26.82 -9.72 9.22
C ALA A 19 28.23 -9.33 8.75
N LYS A 20 28.87 -10.18 7.94
CA LYS A 20 30.18 -9.87 7.34
C LYS A 20 30.10 -8.67 6.39
N ASP A 21 29.06 -8.61 5.57
CA ASP A 21 28.87 -7.52 4.61
C ASP A 21 28.57 -6.18 5.30
N LEU A 22 27.74 -6.18 6.35
CA LEU A 22 27.49 -4.99 7.19
C LEU A 22 28.77 -4.47 7.83
N VAL A 23 29.62 -5.36 8.38
CA VAL A 23 30.91 -4.97 8.96
C VAL A 23 31.86 -4.43 7.90
N ALA A 24 31.89 -5.03 6.70
CA ALA A 24 32.71 -4.57 5.59
C ALA A 24 32.29 -3.18 5.08
N ALA A 25 30.98 -2.94 4.98
CA ALA A 25 30.42 -1.66 4.58
C ALA A 25 30.57 -0.56 5.65
N GLY A 26 30.63 -0.94 6.93
CA GLY A 26 30.87 -0.03 8.06
C GLY A 26 29.91 1.16 8.07
N ARG A 27 30.44 2.37 7.87
CA ARG A 27 29.63 3.61 7.84
C ARG A 27 28.59 3.65 6.71
N GLY A 28 28.77 2.88 5.64
CA GLY A 28 27.82 2.80 4.52
C GLY A 28 26.67 1.81 4.76
N ALA A 29 26.68 1.06 5.85
CA ALA A 29 25.66 0.04 6.15
C ALA A 29 24.44 0.64 6.85
N LEU A 30 23.27 0.02 6.67
CA LEU A 30 22.04 0.34 7.40
C LEU A 30 21.31 -0.95 7.78
N VAL A 31 20.92 -1.05 9.05
CA VAL A 31 19.97 -2.05 9.55
C VAL A 31 18.65 -1.36 9.86
N SER A 32 17.59 -1.78 9.19
CA SER A 32 16.23 -1.29 9.42
C SER A 32 15.31 -2.43 9.84
N VAL A 33 14.28 -2.10 10.62
CA VAL A 33 13.30 -3.05 11.17
C VAL A 33 11.91 -2.52 10.88
N GLY A 34 11.06 -3.36 10.29
CA GLY A 34 9.69 -2.99 9.95
C GLY A 34 8.84 -2.67 11.19
N PRO A 35 7.87 -1.75 11.10
CA PRO A 35 7.14 -1.19 12.24
C PRO A 35 6.26 -2.19 13.02
N ARG A 36 6.06 -3.39 12.46
CA ARG A 36 5.26 -4.45 13.06
C ARG A 36 6.06 -5.33 14.02
N GLN A 37 7.39 -5.19 14.03
CA GLN A 37 8.26 -5.99 14.87
C GLN A 37 8.21 -5.52 16.33
N PRO A 38 8.52 -6.40 17.30
CA PRO A 38 8.52 -6.01 18.70
C PRO A 38 9.55 -4.91 19.00
N PRO A 39 9.30 -4.02 20.00
CA PRO A 39 10.19 -2.89 20.32
C PRO A 39 11.66 -3.27 20.54
N VAL A 40 11.91 -4.48 21.04
CA VAL A 40 13.28 -4.99 21.28
C VAL A 40 14.09 -5.14 19.99
N LEU A 41 13.46 -5.47 18.85
CA LEU A 41 14.14 -5.58 17.56
C LEU A 41 14.48 -4.20 17.00
N HIS A 42 13.60 -3.22 17.16
CA HIS A 42 13.89 -1.82 16.83
C HIS A 42 15.10 -1.31 17.63
N ALA A 43 15.12 -1.57 18.94
CA ALA A 43 16.24 -1.21 19.80
C ALA A 43 17.55 -1.91 19.37
N ALA A 44 17.48 -3.20 18.99
CA ALA A 44 18.63 -3.93 18.47
C ALA A 44 19.17 -3.35 17.16
N ALA A 45 18.31 -2.93 16.23
CA ALA A 45 18.74 -2.28 14.99
C ALA A 45 19.44 -0.94 15.25
N HIS A 46 18.93 -0.12 16.16
CA HIS A 46 19.62 1.10 16.58
C HIS A 46 20.99 0.80 17.20
N ALA A 47 21.09 -0.26 18.03
CA ALA A 47 22.36 -0.67 18.60
C ALA A 47 23.37 -1.14 17.54
N ILE A 48 22.92 -1.89 16.53
CA ILE A 48 23.77 -2.33 15.43
C ILE A 48 24.22 -1.13 14.59
N ASN A 49 23.32 -0.23 14.22
CA ASN A 49 23.66 0.97 13.45
C ASN A 49 24.66 1.87 14.19
N ALA A 50 24.49 2.02 15.51
CA ALA A 50 25.44 2.76 16.34
C ALA A 50 26.81 2.07 16.41
N ALA A 51 26.85 0.75 16.54
CA ALA A 51 28.09 -0.03 16.55
C ALA A 51 28.83 0.03 15.20
N LEU A 52 28.09 0.08 14.09
CA LEU A 52 28.64 0.25 12.74
C LEU A 52 29.09 1.69 12.46
N GLY A 53 28.69 2.67 13.28
CA GLY A 53 28.89 4.08 13.01
C GLY A 53 28.22 4.54 11.72
N SER A 54 27.05 3.96 11.40
CA SER A 54 26.32 4.18 10.15
C SER A 54 26.09 5.67 9.88
N ALA A 55 26.45 6.12 8.67
CA ALA A 55 26.11 7.44 8.13
C ALA A 55 24.80 7.43 7.34
N CYS A 56 24.21 6.24 7.14
CA CYS A 56 22.95 6.04 6.42
C CYS A 56 21.72 6.17 7.32
N ALA A 57 21.92 6.28 8.64
CA ALA A 57 20.87 6.50 9.63
C ALA A 57 21.10 7.82 10.37
N ALA A 58 20.04 8.60 10.52
CA ALA A 58 19.97 9.70 11.47
C ALA A 58 18.88 9.39 12.49
N ALA A 59 19.19 9.54 13.78
CA ALA A 59 18.18 9.52 14.82
C ALA A 59 17.66 10.95 15.01
N ALA A 60 16.37 11.10 15.23
CA ALA A 60 15.75 12.37 15.59
C ALA A 60 14.57 12.09 16.52
N ARG A 61 14.16 13.10 17.28
CA ARG A 61 12.94 12.99 18.08
C ARG A 61 11.73 12.73 17.17
N PRO A 62 10.86 11.76 17.47
CA PRO A 62 9.67 11.51 16.67
C PRO A 62 8.80 12.76 16.49
N VAL A 63 8.40 13.03 15.26
CA VAL A 63 7.60 14.22 14.91
C VAL A 63 6.12 14.00 15.16
N LEU A 64 5.63 12.78 14.92
CA LEU A 64 4.21 12.41 14.95
C LEU A 64 3.78 11.75 16.26
N HIS A 65 4.71 11.53 17.19
CA HIS A 65 4.45 10.88 18.46
C HIS A 65 4.94 11.76 19.60
N ASP A 66 4.02 12.11 20.50
CA ASP A 66 4.38 12.72 21.76
C ASP A 66 5.02 11.65 22.67
N THR A 67 6.34 11.71 22.79
CA THR A 67 7.12 10.79 23.63
C THR A 67 6.92 11.04 25.13
N ASP A 68 6.42 12.21 25.51
CA ASP A 68 6.35 12.67 26.90
C ASP A 68 4.99 12.34 27.54
N ALA A 69 3.95 12.17 26.71
CA ALA A 69 2.63 11.75 27.14
C ALA A 69 2.52 10.31 27.66
N GLY A 70 3.58 9.49 27.51
CA GLY A 70 3.57 8.07 27.80
C GLY A 70 2.66 7.26 26.85
N PRO A 71 2.59 5.92 27.02
CA PRO A 71 1.70 5.10 26.20
C PRO A 71 0.25 5.35 26.61
N ARG A 72 -0.44 6.25 25.89
CA ARG A 72 -1.89 6.35 25.90
C ARG A 72 -2.45 5.36 24.89
N THR A 73 -3.12 4.34 25.38
CA THR A 73 -3.47 3.16 24.59
C THR A 73 -4.98 3.00 24.48
N LEU A 74 -5.41 2.37 23.37
CA LEU A 74 -6.83 2.21 23.04
C LEU A 74 -7.57 1.31 24.03
N ASP A 75 -6.85 0.38 24.69
CA ASP A 75 -7.36 -0.48 25.76
C ASP A 75 -7.77 0.31 27.01
N GLN A 76 -6.93 1.26 27.46
CA GLN A 76 -7.24 2.14 28.59
C GLN A 76 -8.50 2.94 28.31
N LEU A 77 -8.61 3.53 27.11
CA LEU A 77 -9.82 4.25 26.70
C LEU A 77 -11.04 3.32 26.67
N ALA A 78 -10.91 2.10 26.13
CA ALA A 78 -11.99 1.12 26.11
C ALA A 78 -12.45 0.68 27.51
N GLU A 79 -11.54 0.61 28.48
CA GLU A 79 -11.86 0.37 29.89
C GLU A 79 -12.53 1.57 30.55
N GLU A 80 -12.09 2.78 30.24
CA GLU A 80 -12.68 4.03 30.74
C GLU A 80 -14.12 4.21 30.26
N MET A 81 -14.39 3.97 28.97
CA MET A 81 -15.74 3.97 28.42
C MET A 81 -16.61 2.91 29.11
N ARG A 82 -16.09 1.68 29.27
CA ARG A 82 -16.82 0.59 29.96
C ARG A 82 -17.10 0.88 31.43
N GLY A 83 -16.18 1.58 32.08
CA GLY A 83 -16.31 2.00 33.48
C GLY A 83 -17.19 3.24 33.68
N GLY A 84 -17.74 3.83 32.60
CA GLY A 84 -18.52 5.07 32.68
C GLY A 84 -17.69 6.28 33.10
N ARG A 85 -16.37 6.24 32.92
CA ARG A 85 -15.45 7.36 33.24
C ARG A 85 -15.39 8.42 32.13
N VAL A 86 -15.96 8.11 30.96
CA VAL A 86 -16.03 9.02 29.80
C VAL A 86 -17.47 9.47 29.63
N ASP A 87 -17.75 10.75 29.90
CA ASP A 87 -19.07 11.34 29.60
C ASP A 87 -19.21 11.69 28.11
N THR A 88 -18.16 12.27 27.54
CA THR A 88 -18.10 12.80 26.18
C THR A 88 -16.86 12.30 25.47
N LEU A 89 -17.02 11.71 24.29
CA LEU A 89 -15.93 11.27 23.43
C LEU A 89 -16.00 11.96 22.08
N VAL A 90 -14.99 12.77 21.78
CA VAL A 90 -14.81 13.39 20.46
C VAL A 90 -13.81 12.57 19.66
N ILE A 91 -14.26 12.00 18.55
CA ILE A 91 -13.49 11.08 17.71
C ILE A 91 -13.10 11.80 16.42
N THR A 92 -11.81 12.09 16.29
CA THR A 92 -11.19 12.62 15.05
C THR A 92 -10.38 11.56 14.30
N ALA A 93 -10.08 10.45 14.96
CA ALA A 93 -9.38 9.31 14.38
C ALA A 93 -10.28 8.58 13.37
N TRP A 94 -9.67 8.05 12.31
CA TRP A 94 -10.39 7.28 11.30
C TRP A 94 -10.89 5.95 11.88
N ASN A 95 -12.21 5.76 11.82
CA ASN A 95 -12.96 4.53 12.06
C ASN A 95 -12.37 3.54 13.09
N PRO A 96 -12.27 3.94 14.38
CA PRO A 96 -11.74 3.07 15.43
C PRO A 96 -12.57 1.81 15.70
N VAL A 97 -13.87 1.78 15.38
CA VAL A 97 -14.70 0.56 15.53
C VAL A 97 -14.22 -0.55 14.61
N TYR A 98 -13.81 -0.22 13.38
CA TYR A 98 -13.21 -1.17 12.45
C TYR A 98 -11.74 -1.44 12.74
N GLY A 99 -10.95 -0.38 13.00
CA GLY A 99 -9.50 -0.49 13.13
C GLY A 99 -8.99 -1.15 14.43
N ALA A 100 -9.82 -1.20 15.48
CA ALA A 100 -9.45 -1.73 16.78
C ALA A 100 -9.27 -3.26 16.78
N PRO A 101 -8.33 -3.79 17.60
CA PRO A 101 -8.26 -5.23 17.91
C PRO A 101 -9.58 -5.78 18.48
N ALA A 102 -9.90 -7.03 18.16
CA ALA A 102 -11.20 -7.64 18.48
C ALA A 102 -11.45 -7.78 19.99
N ASP A 103 -10.41 -8.03 20.78
CA ASP A 103 -10.49 -8.19 22.24
C ASP A 103 -10.94 -6.90 22.95
N LEU A 104 -10.69 -5.72 22.35
CA LEU A 104 -11.15 -4.44 22.90
C LEU A 104 -12.67 -4.26 22.81
N ASN A 105 -13.34 -4.95 21.88
CA ASN A 105 -14.77 -4.79 21.62
C ASN A 105 -15.18 -3.30 21.51
N PHE A 106 -14.38 -2.50 20.79
CA PHE A 106 -14.44 -1.04 20.84
C PHE A 106 -15.84 -0.49 20.53
N GLY A 107 -16.55 -1.04 19.53
CA GLY A 107 -17.92 -0.61 19.21
C GLY A 107 -18.92 -0.82 20.36
N LYS A 108 -18.75 -1.86 21.18
CA LYS A 108 -19.58 -2.09 22.38
C LYS A 108 -19.23 -1.08 23.47
N ALA A 109 -17.94 -0.80 23.67
CA ALA A 109 -17.48 0.21 24.63
C ALA A 109 -17.96 1.63 24.24
N LEU A 110 -17.87 1.98 22.95
CA LEU A 110 -18.37 3.24 22.41
C LEU A 110 -19.87 3.43 22.65
N SER A 111 -20.66 2.36 22.52
CA SER A 111 -22.11 2.39 22.75
C SER A 111 -22.49 2.68 24.22
N GLN A 112 -21.52 2.70 25.15
CA GLN A 112 -21.73 3.02 26.56
C GLN A 112 -21.43 4.48 26.90
N VAL A 113 -20.81 5.22 25.98
CA VAL A 113 -20.52 6.66 26.17
C VAL A 113 -21.80 7.47 25.95
N GLN A 114 -22.10 8.39 26.85
CA GLN A 114 -23.33 9.19 26.79
C GLN A 114 -23.36 10.12 25.56
N TYR A 115 -22.26 10.82 25.31
CA TYR A 115 -22.14 11.75 24.18
C TYR A 115 -20.92 11.39 23.33
N SER A 116 -21.13 10.67 22.23
CA SER A 116 -20.07 10.43 21.25
C SER A 116 -20.25 11.29 20.01
N VAL A 117 -19.21 12.03 19.63
CA VAL A 117 -19.18 12.91 18.46
C VAL A 117 -18.10 12.42 17.53
N TYR A 118 -18.46 11.98 16.33
CA TYR A 118 -17.54 11.42 15.36
C TYR A 118 -17.44 12.31 14.12
N ARG A 119 -16.24 12.76 13.78
CA ARG A 119 -15.97 13.50 12.54
C ARG A 119 -15.50 12.54 11.45
N SER A 120 -16.27 12.38 10.38
CA SER A 120 -15.93 11.42 9.31
C SER A 120 -16.32 11.88 7.90
N LEU A 121 -15.54 11.42 6.91
CA LEU A 121 -15.86 11.58 5.49
C LEU A 121 -16.99 10.64 5.05
N TYR A 122 -17.19 9.53 5.76
CA TYR A 122 -18.14 8.49 5.39
C TYR A 122 -18.99 8.06 6.58
N LEU A 123 -20.18 7.53 6.29
CA LEU A 123 -20.99 6.82 7.29
C LEU A 123 -20.47 5.37 7.43
N ASP A 124 -19.37 5.24 8.15
CA ASP A 124 -18.66 3.99 8.43
C ASP A 124 -19.18 3.28 9.72
N GLU A 125 -18.51 2.18 10.11
CA GLU A 125 -18.86 1.37 11.29
C GLU A 125 -18.79 2.16 12.62
N THR A 126 -17.96 3.20 12.70
CA THR A 126 -17.93 4.08 13.88
C THR A 126 -19.11 5.05 13.85
N ALA A 127 -19.45 5.59 12.68
CA ALA A 127 -20.63 6.45 12.51
C ALA A 127 -21.93 5.75 12.91
N GLU A 128 -22.06 4.44 12.64
CA GLU A 128 -23.21 3.62 13.06
C GLU A 128 -23.38 3.48 14.58
N ARG A 129 -22.30 3.74 15.35
CA ARG A 129 -22.27 3.60 16.81
C ARG A 129 -22.18 4.94 17.55
N ALA A 130 -21.83 6.01 16.84
CA ALA A 130 -21.70 7.35 17.41
C ALA A 130 -23.08 8.01 17.59
N SER A 131 -23.21 8.85 18.62
CA SER A 131 -24.43 9.62 18.89
C SER A 131 -24.60 10.77 17.89
N TRP A 132 -23.50 11.41 17.51
CA TRP A 132 -23.43 12.49 16.53
C TRP A 132 -22.36 12.20 15.50
N VAL A 133 -22.69 12.46 14.23
CA VAL A 133 -21.75 12.37 13.12
C VAL A 133 -21.65 13.74 12.47
N ILE A 134 -20.44 14.29 12.45
CA ILE A 134 -20.12 15.55 11.79
C ILE A 134 -19.44 15.22 10.45
N PRO A 135 -19.96 15.69 9.31
CA PRO A 135 -19.27 15.54 8.03
C PRO A 135 -17.89 16.19 8.10
N ALA A 136 -16.84 15.40 7.88
CA ALA A 136 -15.48 15.90 7.77
C ALA A 136 -15.30 16.62 6.43
N LEU A 137 -14.45 17.65 6.42
CA LEU A 137 -13.92 18.21 5.18
C LEU A 137 -12.74 17.37 4.69
N HIS A 138 -12.68 17.09 3.39
CA HIS A 138 -11.50 16.48 2.78
C HIS A 138 -10.31 17.46 2.86
N PRO A 139 -9.04 17.02 2.95
CA PRO A 139 -7.90 17.93 2.98
C PRO A 139 -7.81 18.93 1.81
N LEU A 140 -8.49 18.65 0.68
CA LEU A 140 -8.56 19.57 -0.46
C LEU A 140 -9.62 20.68 -0.30
N GLU A 141 -10.42 20.64 0.77
CA GLU A 141 -11.55 21.54 1.05
C GLU A 141 -11.33 22.42 2.29
N SER A 142 -10.24 22.21 3.04
CA SER A 142 -9.96 22.94 4.28
C SER A 142 -8.52 23.43 4.34
N TRP A 143 -8.34 24.56 5.01
CA TRP A 143 -7.03 25.00 5.47
C TRP A 143 -6.52 24.12 6.61
N GLY A 144 -5.21 23.90 6.63
CA GLY A 144 -4.51 23.25 7.73
C GLY A 144 -3.00 23.32 7.55
N ASP A 145 -2.29 22.71 8.50
CA ASP A 145 -0.87 22.43 8.38
C ASP A 145 -0.61 20.93 8.63
N ALA A 146 0.58 20.49 8.24
CA ALA A 146 1.06 19.16 8.54
C ALA A 146 2.58 19.20 8.74
N ARG A 147 3.12 18.08 9.22
CA ARG A 147 4.56 17.86 9.28
C ARG A 147 4.92 16.64 8.44
N ALA A 148 5.91 16.80 7.57
CA ALA A 148 6.54 15.71 6.86
C ALA A 148 7.30 14.79 7.83
N HIS A 149 7.71 13.62 7.35
CA HIS A 149 8.38 12.60 8.17
C HIS A 149 9.66 13.10 8.87
N ASP A 150 10.38 14.03 8.23
CA ASP A 150 11.60 14.66 8.74
C ASP A 150 11.32 15.84 9.68
N GLY A 151 10.07 16.25 9.88
CA GLY A 151 9.68 17.40 10.69
C GLY A 151 9.40 18.68 9.92
N THR A 152 9.68 18.70 8.61
CA THR A 152 9.43 19.87 7.76
C THR A 152 7.93 20.23 7.80
N ILE A 153 7.64 21.48 8.13
CA ILE A 153 6.28 22.01 8.20
C ILE A 153 5.78 22.31 6.79
N THR A 154 4.57 21.84 6.47
CA THR A 154 3.88 22.03 5.19
C THR A 154 2.45 22.52 5.42
N PHE A 155 1.84 23.12 4.41
CA PHE A 155 0.50 23.68 4.48
C PHE A 155 -0.49 22.91 3.61
N ILE A 156 -1.65 22.62 4.18
CA ILE A 156 -2.81 22.09 3.47
C ILE A 156 -3.61 23.28 2.96
N GLN A 157 -3.64 23.44 1.63
CA GLN A 157 -4.32 24.52 0.95
C GLN A 157 -5.59 23.99 0.28
N PRO A 158 -6.77 24.55 0.57
CA PRO A 158 -7.98 24.14 -0.11
C PRO A 158 -7.90 24.52 -1.59
N LEU A 159 -8.11 23.53 -2.47
CA LEU A 159 -8.20 23.73 -3.92
C LEU A 159 -9.63 24.04 -4.36
N ILE A 160 -10.61 23.74 -3.50
CA ILE A 160 -12.03 23.97 -3.74
C ILE A 160 -12.72 24.36 -2.43
N SER A 161 -13.85 25.06 -2.53
CA SER A 161 -14.74 25.24 -1.38
C SER A 161 -15.39 23.91 -1.00
N PRO A 162 -15.73 23.68 0.29
CA PRO A 162 -16.45 22.48 0.72
C PRO A 162 -17.66 22.16 -0.16
N LEU A 163 -17.71 20.94 -0.70
CA LEU A 163 -18.84 20.50 -1.53
C LEU A 163 -20.09 20.22 -0.69
N TYR A 164 -19.89 19.78 0.54
CA TYR A 164 -20.94 19.51 1.52
C TYR A 164 -20.74 20.38 2.77
N ALA A 165 -21.82 20.63 3.49
CA ALA A 165 -21.73 21.25 4.81
C ALA A 165 -20.99 20.30 5.77
N GLY A 166 -19.80 20.72 6.21
CA GLY A 166 -18.94 19.95 7.09
C GLY A 166 -18.00 20.85 7.88
N ALA A 167 -17.16 20.23 8.71
CA ALA A 167 -16.18 20.93 9.53
C ALA A 167 -14.80 20.25 9.45
N SER A 168 -13.76 21.07 9.51
CA SER A 168 -12.39 20.59 9.69
C SER A 168 -12.18 20.03 11.11
N GLU A 169 -11.04 19.37 11.32
CA GLU A 169 -10.63 18.92 12.65
C GLU A 169 -10.54 20.07 13.65
N VAL A 170 -9.87 21.16 13.24
CA VAL A 170 -9.63 22.31 14.10
C VAL A 170 -10.93 23.05 14.44
N GLU A 171 -11.85 23.17 13.49
CA GLU A 171 -13.17 23.79 13.75
C GLU A 171 -14.02 22.92 14.68
N THR A 172 -13.95 21.59 14.52
CA THR A 172 -14.64 20.65 15.42
C THR A 172 -14.12 20.80 16.84
N LEU A 173 -12.81 20.83 17.04
CA LEU A 173 -12.20 21.00 18.36
C LEU A 173 -12.45 22.40 18.95
N ALA A 174 -12.41 23.45 18.13
CA ALA A 174 -12.69 24.82 18.55
C ALA A 174 -14.12 25.00 19.07
N ALA A 175 -15.10 24.27 18.52
CA ALA A 175 -16.47 24.30 19.02
C ALA A 175 -16.57 23.87 20.50
N PHE A 176 -15.77 22.91 20.94
CA PHE A 176 -15.72 22.48 22.35
C PHE A 176 -14.99 23.48 23.27
N LEU A 177 -14.22 24.41 22.71
CA LEU A 177 -13.61 25.53 23.44
C LEU A 177 -14.52 26.77 23.49
N GLY A 178 -15.71 26.71 22.87
CA GLY A 178 -16.60 27.87 22.72
C GLY A 178 -16.19 28.83 21.61
N GLU A 179 -15.29 28.41 20.70
CA GLU A 179 -14.74 29.21 19.60
C GLU A 179 -15.22 28.72 18.22
N GLY A 180 -16.43 28.17 18.14
CA GLY A 180 -16.98 27.55 16.94
C GLY A 180 -17.25 28.51 15.76
N ASP A 181 -17.12 29.82 15.99
CA ASP A 181 -17.23 30.87 14.96
C ASP A 181 -15.90 31.12 14.22
N ARG A 182 -14.77 30.60 14.72
CA ARG A 182 -13.46 30.77 14.11
C ARG A 182 -13.21 29.75 13.00
N SER A 183 -13.04 30.23 11.78
CA SER A 183 -12.67 29.37 10.64
C SER A 183 -11.27 28.78 10.78
N ALA A 184 -11.05 27.62 10.15
CA ALA A 184 -9.74 26.95 10.10
C ALA A 184 -8.63 27.89 9.62
N TYR A 185 -8.89 28.70 8.59
CA TYR A 185 -7.94 29.69 8.07
C TYR A 185 -7.53 30.73 9.11
N THR A 186 -8.51 31.30 9.82
CA THR A 186 -8.26 32.37 10.80
C THR A 186 -7.45 31.84 11.98
N GLN A 187 -7.75 30.61 12.43
CA GLN A 187 -7.02 29.93 13.49
C GLN A 187 -5.58 29.62 13.06
N LEU A 188 -5.40 29.03 11.87
CA LEU A 188 -4.09 28.68 11.31
C LEU A 188 -3.20 29.91 11.13
N ARG A 189 -3.74 30.97 10.52
CA ARG A 189 -3.01 32.23 10.28
C ARG A 189 -2.62 32.88 11.60
N ALA A 190 -3.53 32.94 12.58
CA ALA A 190 -3.24 33.49 13.89
C ALA A 190 -2.17 32.68 14.65
N PHE A 191 -2.23 31.35 14.57
CA PHE A 191 -1.21 30.47 15.14
C PHE A 191 0.17 30.78 14.56
N TRP A 192 0.33 30.75 13.23
CA TRP A 192 1.62 30.99 12.60
C TRP A 192 2.12 32.43 12.76
N GLN A 193 1.21 33.42 12.79
CA GLN A 193 1.56 34.80 13.11
C GLN A 193 2.13 34.92 14.53
N SER A 194 1.61 34.15 15.50
CA SER A 194 2.15 34.12 16.87
C SER A 194 3.50 33.42 16.97
N GLN A 195 3.72 32.37 16.16
CA GLN A 195 4.96 31.59 16.19
C GLN A 195 6.11 32.30 15.45
N ARG A 196 5.79 33.04 14.39
CA ARG A 196 6.75 33.70 13.49
C ARG A 196 6.23 35.07 13.06
N PRO A 197 6.32 36.09 13.94
CA PRO A 197 5.72 37.41 13.69
C PRO A 197 6.47 38.24 12.64
N ASP A 198 7.78 38.03 12.49
CA ASP A 198 8.64 38.85 11.64
C ASP A 198 8.29 38.69 10.16
N ASP A 199 8.03 39.82 9.49
CA ASP A 199 7.60 39.90 8.09
C ASP A 199 6.50 38.89 7.72
N PHE A 200 5.60 38.59 8.68
CA PHE A 200 4.66 37.48 8.56
C PHE A 200 3.84 37.52 7.28
N ALA A 201 3.36 38.69 6.85
CA ALA A 201 2.57 38.81 5.63
C ALA A 201 3.33 38.35 4.37
N LEU A 202 4.60 38.74 4.24
CA LEU A 202 5.43 38.33 3.11
C LEU A 202 5.81 36.85 3.21
N ASN A 203 6.18 36.42 4.42
CA ASN A 203 6.57 35.04 4.69
C ASN A 203 5.41 34.05 4.50
N TRP A 204 4.20 34.42 4.92
CA TRP A 204 2.99 33.61 4.76
C TRP A 204 2.71 33.29 3.28
N GLU A 205 2.68 34.32 2.42
CA GLU A 205 2.49 34.12 0.97
C GLU A 205 3.59 33.25 0.37
N LYS A 206 4.84 33.46 0.80
CA LYS A 206 5.96 32.63 0.35
C LYS A 206 5.81 31.17 0.79
N TRP A 207 5.44 30.90 2.03
CA TRP A 207 5.28 29.53 2.52
C TRP A 207 4.14 28.79 1.84
N LEU A 208 3.04 29.50 1.53
CA LEU A 208 1.95 28.93 0.73
C LEU A 208 2.41 28.63 -0.70
N ALA A 209 3.17 29.52 -1.33
CA ALA A 209 3.70 29.31 -2.68
C ALA A 209 4.73 28.17 -2.75
N ASP A 210 5.65 28.10 -1.78
CA ASP A 210 6.66 27.04 -1.70
C ASP A 210 6.04 25.70 -1.22
N GLY A 211 4.93 25.76 -0.47
CA GLY A 211 4.23 24.62 0.12
C GLY A 211 4.83 24.13 1.44
N PHE A 212 5.92 24.73 1.92
CA PHE A 212 6.58 24.38 3.18
C PHE A 212 7.35 25.56 3.80
N ILE A 213 7.75 25.39 5.05
CA ILE A 213 8.62 26.35 5.76
C ILE A 213 10.05 25.82 5.78
N ALA A 214 10.96 26.49 5.08
CA ALA A 214 12.37 26.12 5.08
C ALA A 214 12.99 26.15 6.49
N GLY A 215 13.89 25.20 6.76
CA GLY A 215 14.64 25.13 8.04
C GLY A 215 13.80 24.63 9.23
N THR A 216 12.69 23.95 9.00
CA THR A 216 11.83 23.39 10.06
C THR A 216 11.99 21.90 10.29
N ALA A 217 12.78 21.21 9.46
CA ALA A 217 13.14 19.81 9.68
C ALA A 217 13.73 19.61 11.09
N THR A 218 13.36 18.50 11.73
CA THR A 218 13.83 18.14 13.07
C THR A 218 15.33 17.89 13.01
N PRO A 219 16.14 18.59 13.83
CA PRO A 219 17.57 18.38 13.87
C PRO A 219 17.90 16.92 14.26
N PRO A 220 18.90 16.29 13.63
CA PRO A 220 19.35 14.97 14.03
C PRO A 220 19.99 15.03 15.43
N GLU A 221 19.80 13.96 16.18
CA GLU A 221 20.32 13.76 17.53
C GLU A 221 21.30 12.58 17.55
N THR A 222 22.18 12.55 18.55
CA THR A 222 23.07 11.41 18.82
C THR A 222 22.75 10.82 20.20
N PRO A 223 21.63 10.07 20.32
CA PRO A 223 21.23 9.50 21.60
C PRO A 223 22.21 8.43 22.07
N ALA A 224 22.44 8.37 23.39
CA ALA A 224 23.27 7.34 23.99
C ALA A 224 22.58 5.97 23.91
N VAL A 225 23.24 4.98 23.30
CA VAL A 225 22.72 3.62 23.18
C VAL A 225 23.07 2.81 24.44
N ARG A 226 22.05 2.26 25.11
CA ARG A 226 22.20 1.39 26.29
C ARG A 226 22.26 -0.08 25.89
N HIS A 227 23.39 -0.51 25.34
CA HIS A 227 23.60 -1.87 24.81
C HIS A 227 23.28 -2.99 25.81
N ASP A 228 23.65 -2.80 27.07
CA ASP A 228 23.40 -3.70 28.20
C ASP A 228 21.89 -3.91 28.45
N GLN A 229 21.11 -2.83 28.45
CA GLN A 229 19.65 -2.90 28.62
C GLN A 229 18.98 -3.56 27.43
N ILE A 230 19.43 -3.26 26.22
CA ILE A 230 18.91 -3.87 24.98
C ILE A 230 19.19 -5.38 24.99
N LEU A 231 20.40 -5.78 25.35
CA LEU A 231 20.77 -7.18 25.49
C LEU A 231 19.95 -7.90 26.57
N SER A 232 19.77 -7.27 27.73
CA SER A 232 18.93 -7.80 28.80
C SER A 232 17.47 -7.99 28.35
N ALA A 233 16.90 -7.02 27.64
CA ALA A 233 15.55 -7.11 27.09
C ALA A 233 15.46 -8.22 26.03
N ALA A 234 16.42 -8.34 25.12
CA ALA A 234 16.47 -9.41 24.12
C ALA A 234 16.53 -10.80 24.78
N MET A 235 17.23 -10.95 25.90
CA MET A 235 17.29 -12.21 26.65
C MET A 235 16.00 -12.53 27.42
N LYS A 236 15.06 -11.58 27.56
CA LYS A 236 13.73 -11.85 28.12
C LYS A 236 12.74 -12.36 27.08
N VAL A 237 13.03 -12.16 25.79
CA VAL A 237 12.19 -12.68 24.70
C VAL A 237 12.17 -14.20 24.78
N ALA A 238 10.97 -14.76 24.81
CA ALA A 238 10.76 -16.20 24.75
C ALA A 238 11.15 -16.69 23.34
N PRO A 239 11.92 -17.79 23.22
CA PRO A 239 12.14 -18.43 21.93
C PRO A 239 10.79 -18.82 21.30
N ALA A 240 10.70 -18.76 19.97
CA ALA A 240 9.54 -19.27 19.25
C ALA A 240 9.36 -20.75 19.58
N ASP A 241 8.13 -21.18 19.85
CA ASP A 241 7.78 -22.58 20.04
C ASP A 241 7.74 -23.28 18.66
N PRO A 242 8.64 -24.24 18.38
CA PRO A 242 8.63 -24.97 17.11
C PRO A 242 7.35 -25.78 16.87
N GLY A 243 6.56 -26.03 17.91
CA GLY A 243 5.26 -26.71 17.85
C GLY A 243 4.04 -25.77 17.79
N GLY A 244 4.25 -24.45 17.67
CA GLY A 244 3.23 -23.41 17.84
C GLY A 244 2.10 -23.35 16.79
N GLY A 245 1.98 -24.33 15.89
CA GLY A 245 1.00 -24.34 14.80
C GLY A 245 1.32 -23.31 13.72
N LEU A 246 0.33 -23.02 12.86
CA LEU A 246 0.48 -22.02 11.80
C LEU A 246 0.56 -20.61 12.41
N GLU A 247 1.35 -19.74 11.80
CA GLU A 247 1.40 -18.32 12.15
C GLU A 247 0.44 -17.51 11.28
N ILE A 248 -0.33 -16.59 11.88
CA ILE A 248 -1.02 -15.52 11.14
C ILE A 248 -0.14 -14.28 11.15
N ASN A 249 -0.03 -13.63 9.99
CA ASN A 249 0.67 -12.37 9.81
C ASN A 249 -0.31 -11.35 9.19
N ILE A 250 -0.62 -10.29 9.91
CA ILE A 250 -1.50 -9.22 9.49
C ILE A 250 -0.69 -8.00 9.05
N VAL A 251 -1.00 -7.49 7.87
CA VAL A 251 -0.33 -6.34 7.25
C VAL A 251 -1.35 -5.30 6.78
N PRO A 252 -1.03 -4.00 6.77
CA PRO A 252 -1.80 -3.06 5.95
C PRO A 252 -1.79 -3.50 4.49
N ASP A 253 -2.91 -3.37 3.79
CA ASP A 253 -2.97 -3.65 2.36
C ASP A 253 -2.16 -2.61 1.58
N TYR A 254 -1.50 -3.04 0.52
CA TYR A 254 -0.66 -2.16 -0.29
C TYR A 254 -1.47 -1.05 -1.00
N ARG A 255 -2.77 -1.29 -1.25
CA ARG A 255 -3.63 -0.42 -2.05
C ARG A 255 -4.50 0.45 -1.17
N VAL A 256 -5.13 -0.14 -0.16
CA VAL A 256 -6.13 0.55 0.69
C VAL A 256 -5.66 0.78 2.12
N TRP A 257 -4.41 0.42 2.42
CA TRP A 257 -3.76 0.57 3.72
C TRP A 257 -4.51 -0.13 4.86
N ASP A 258 -5.07 0.62 5.79
CA ASP A 258 -5.87 0.15 6.92
C ASP A 258 -7.37 0.20 6.63
N GLY A 259 -7.79 0.49 5.38
CA GLY A 259 -9.19 0.60 4.98
C GLY A 259 -9.68 2.02 4.80
N ARG A 260 -8.87 3.03 5.18
CA ARG A 260 -9.22 4.45 5.00
C ARG A 260 -9.44 4.86 3.55
N PHE A 261 -8.86 4.11 2.63
CA PHE A 261 -9.03 4.30 1.19
C PHE A 261 -9.84 3.20 0.52
N ALA A 262 -10.54 2.36 1.30
CA ALA A 262 -11.31 1.23 0.75
C ALA A 262 -12.42 1.71 -0.19
N ASN A 263 -12.99 2.89 0.05
CA ASN A 263 -14.06 3.47 -0.77
C ASN A 263 -13.53 4.20 -2.03
N VAL A 264 -12.26 3.98 -2.42
CA VAL A 264 -11.64 4.55 -3.63
C VAL A 264 -11.50 3.46 -4.71
N SER A 265 -12.26 3.58 -5.79
CA SER A 265 -12.32 2.57 -6.86
C SER A 265 -11.00 2.37 -7.60
N TRP A 266 -10.23 3.43 -7.79
CA TRP A 266 -8.87 3.36 -8.37
C TRP A 266 -7.96 2.40 -7.60
N LEU A 267 -8.07 2.39 -6.28
CA LEU A 267 -7.25 1.55 -5.41
C LEU A 267 -7.82 0.14 -5.27
N GLN A 268 -9.14 -0.02 -5.41
CA GLN A 268 -9.76 -1.35 -5.43
C GLN A 268 -9.44 -2.15 -6.69
N GLU A 269 -9.49 -1.53 -7.87
CA GLU A 269 -9.09 -2.19 -9.13
C GLU A 269 -7.55 -2.27 -9.28
N LEU A 270 -6.78 -1.56 -8.47
CA LEU A 270 -5.32 -1.63 -8.51
C LEU A 270 -4.87 -3.08 -8.20
N PRO A 271 -4.06 -3.72 -9.06
CA PRO A 271 -3.56 -5.06 -8.76
C PRO A 271 -2.53 -5.01 -7.64
N ASP A 272 -2.67 -5.93 -6.68
CA ASP A 272 -1.64 -6.15 -5.66
C ASP A 272 -0.27 -6.44 -6.32
N PRO A 273 0.84 -5.84 -5.85
CA PRO A 273 2.13 -5.94 -6.53
C PRO A 273 2.66 -7.37 -6.65
N VAL A 274 2.29 -8.26 -5.72
CA VAL A 274 2.78 -9.65 -5.66
C VAL A 274 1.78 -10.62 -6.29
N THR A 275 0.54 -10.57 -5.82
CA THR A 275 -0.51 -11.55 -6.14
C THR A 275 -1.35 -11.14 -7.34
N LYS A 276 -1.35 -9.85 -7.70
CA LYS A 276 -2.15 -9.30 -8.81
C LYS A 276 -3.66 -9.43 -8.61
N VAL A 277 -4.09 -9.77 -7.39
CA VAL A 277 -5.49 -9.76 -6.97
C VAL A 277 -5.97 -8.31 -6.90
N THR A 278 -7.24 -8.11 -7.26
CA THR A 278 -7.98 -6.84 -7.20
C THR A 278 -9.25 -7.04 -6.36
N TRP A 279 -9.85 -5.95 -5.87
CA TRP A 279 -11.17 -5.91 -5.20
C TRP A 279 -11.32 -6.71 -3.90
N GLU A 280 -10.31 -7.46 -3.45
CA GLU A 280 -10.36 -8.23 -2.21
C GLU A 280 -8.96 -8.40 -1.59
N ASN A 281 -8.94 -8.68 -0.28
CA ASN A 281 -7.81 -9.32 0.39
C ASN A 281 -7.92 -10.86 0.28
N ALA A 282 -6.84 -11.54 0.64
CA ALA A 282 -6.75 -13.00 0.59
C ALA A 282 -5.90 -13.55 1.74
N ALA A 283 -6.06 -14.84 2.02
CA ALA A 283 -5.13 -15.61 2.84
C ALA A 283 -3.97 -16.07 1.96
N LEU A 284 -2.82 -15.40 2.08
CA LEU A 284 -1.61 -15.71 1.33
C LEU A 284 -0.83 -16.81 2.04
N LEU A 285 -0.43 -17.86 1.32
CA LEU A 285 0.42 -18.91 1.87
C LEU A 285 1.38 -19.51 0.85
N ALA A 286 2.45 -20.11 1.37
CA ALA A 286 3.45 -20.78 0.56
C ALA A 286 2.89 -22.03 -0.16
N PRO A 287 3.42 -22.38 -1.35
CA PRO A 287 3.05 -23.62 -2.03
C PRO A 287 3.27 -24.87 -1.18
N GLY A 288 4.31 -24.93 -0.34
CA GLY A 288 4.55 -26.05 0.57
C GLY A 288 3.46 -26.17 1.63
N THR A 289 3.12 -25.07 2.28
CA THR A 289 2.05 -24.98 3.27
C THR A 289 0.69 -25.35 2.67
N ALA A 290 0.40 -24.91 1.44
CA ALA A 290 -0.83 -25.27 0.74
C ALA A 290 -0.93 -26.78 0.51
N ARG A 291 0.18 -27.43 0.10
CA ARG A 291 0.25 -28.89 -0.04
C ARG A 291 0.05 -29.61 1.30
N LYS A 292 0.68 -29.14 2.39
CA LYS A 292 0.50 -29.71 3.74
C LYS A 292 -0.96 -29.67 4.19
N LEU A 293 -1.67 -28.58 3.89
CA LEU A 293 -3.07 -28.36 4.26
C LEU A 293 -4.09 -28.91 3.26
N GLY A 294 -3.64 -29.41 2.10
CA GLY A 294 -4.53 -29.90 1.04
C GLY A 294 -5.34 -28.79 0.35
N LEU A 295 -4.86 -27.54 0.40
CA LEU A 295 -5.54 -26.36 -0.15
C LEU A 295 -5.09 -26.04 -1.58
N ARG A 296 -6.00 -25.43 -2.35
CA ARG A 296 -5.78 -24.99 -3.73
C ARG A 296 -6.08 -23.50 -3.88
N GLN A 297 -5.58 -22.92 -4.98
CA GLN A 297 -5.88 -21.53 -5.37
C GLN A 297 -7.40 -21.30 -5.40
N GLY A 298 -7.87 -20.28 -4.67
CA GLY A 298 -9.27 -19.89 -4.60
C GLY A 298 -10.12 -20.67 -3.59
N ASP A 299 -9.58 -21.66 -2.88
CA ASP A 299 -10.34 -22.38 -1.85
C ASP A 299 -10.76 -21.42 -0.72
N ARG A 300 -11.97 -21.62 -0.18
CA ARG A 300 -12.45 -20.87 0.98
C ARG A 300 -12.13 -21.60 2.27
N VAL A 301 -11.61 -20.86 3.23
CA VAL A 301 -11.18 -21.36 4.54
C VAL A 301 -11.68 -20.45 5.66
N ASP A 302 -11.95 -21.06 6.81
CA ASP A 302 -12.16 -20.37 8.06
C ASP A 302 -10.82 -20.27 8.79
N LEU A 303 -10.39 -19.04 9.04
CA LEU A 303 -9.18 -18.71 9.79
C LEU A 303 -9.58 -18.40 11.24
N GLY A 304 -9.15 -19.22 12.19
CA GLY A 304 -9.46 -19.03 13.61
C GLY A 304 -8.21 -18.80 14.45
N LEU A 305 -8.21 -17.76 15.29
CA LEU A 305 -7.16 -17.51 16.27
C LEU A 305 -7.71 -17.55 17.71
N ARG A 306 -8.39 -16.48 18.16
CA ARG A 306 -9.14 -16.46 19.43
C ARG A 306 -10.50 -15.79 19.20
N GLY A 307 -11.56 -16.59 19.07
CA GLY A 307 -12.92 -16.07 18.86
C GLY A 307 -13.53 -16.53 17.54
N LEU A 308 -14.33 -15.66 16.92
CA LEU A 308 -15.03 -15.98 15.67
C LEU A 308 -14.04 -16.06 14.49
N PRO A 309 -14.17 -17.06 13.62
CA PRO A 309 -13.28 -17.20 12.47
C PRO A 309 -13.50 -16.09 11.44
N ALA A 310 -12.43 -15.74 10.73
CA ALA A 310 -12.49 -14.92 9.53
C ALA A 310 -12.64 -15.82 8.29
N HIS A 311 -13.52 -15.45 7.36
CA HIS A 311 -13.81 -16.24 6.17
C HIS A 311 -12.97 -15.76 4.98
N ALA A 312 -11.89 -16.48 4.68
CA ALA A 312 -10.90 -16.05 3.71
C ALA A 312 -10.93 -16.88 2.41
N THR A 313 -10.46 -16.27 1.32
CA THR A 313 -10.12 -16.97 0.08
C THR A 313 -8.61 -17.17 0.03
N VAL A 314 -8.18 -18.39 -0.31
CA VAL A 314 -6.77 -18.78 -0.43
C VAL A 314 -6.14 -18.26 -1.72
N VAL A 315 -4.96 -17.66 -1.58
CA VAL A 315 -4.05 -17.33 -2.69
C VAL A 315 -2.67 -17.91 -2.38
N ILE A 316 -2.20 -18.78 -3.27
CA ILE A 316 -0.88 -19.40 -3.17
C ILE A 316 0.16 -18.42 -3.71
N ALA A 317 1.14 -18.07 -2.89
CA ALA A 317 2.18 -17.10 -3.20
C ALA A 317 3.58 -17.74 -3.12
N PRO A 318 4.24 -18.03 -4.26
CA PRO A 318 5.65 -18.40 -4.28
C PRO A 318 6.52 -17.36 -3.58
N GLY A 319 7.52 -17.82 -2.81
CA GLY A 319 8.36 -16.97 -1.96
C GLY A 319 7.74 -16.54 -0.64
N HIS A 320 6.50 -16.95 -0.35
CA HIS A 320 5.93 -16.77 0.99
C HIS A 320 6.57 -17.72 1.99
N ALA A 321 6.70 -17.30 3.25
CA ALA A 321 7.22 -18.14 4.32
C ALA A 321 6.35 -19.38 4.54
N GLU A 322 7.00 -20.52 4.83
CA GLU A 322 6.33 -21.77 5.19
C GLU A 322 5.70 -21.68 6.58
N ASP A 323 4.61 -22.43 6.78
CA ASP A 323 3.83 -22.52 8.01
C ASP A 323 3.32 -21.16 8.54
N ALA A 324 3.20 -20.18 7.63
CA ALA A 324 2.65 -18.86 7.88
C ALA A 324 1.56 -18.51 6.84
N ILE A 325 0.55 -17.77 7.28
CA ILE A 325 -0.49 -17.19 6.44
C ILE A 325 -0.45 -15.67 6.60
N THR A 326 -0.39 -14.92 5.50
CA THR A 326 -0.51 -13.45 5.53
C THR A 326 -1.90 -13.01 5.08
N ALA A 327 -2.53 -12.09 5.80
CA ALA A 327 -3.77 -11.43 5.40
C ALA A 327 -3.66 -9.91 5.55
N SER A 328 -4.29 -9.16 4.64
CA SER A 328 -4.24 -7.70 4.68
C SER A 328 -5.45 -7.07 5.38
N LEU A 329 -5.21 -5.95 6.06
CA LEU A 329 -6.23 -5.03 6.61
C LEU A 329 -6.94 -4.28 5.48
N GLY A 330 -8.04 -3.61 5.80
CA GLY A 330 -8.69 -2.64 4.92
C GLY A 330 -9.82 -3.18 4.05
N TYR A 331 -10.20 -4.44 4.26
CA TYR A 331 -11.32 -5.12 3.62
C TYR A 331 -12.32 -5.65 4.67
N GLY A 332 -13.44 -6.22 4.21
CA GLY A 332 -14.52 -6.70 5.08
C GLY A 332 -15.34 -5.59 5.71
N ARG A 333 -15.39 -4.43 5.06
CA ARG A 333 -16.09 -3.25 5.57
C ARG A 333 -17.60 -3.36 5.35
N ARG A 334 -18.37 -2.81 6.28
CA ARG A 334 -19.84 -2.94 6.38
C ARG A 334 -20.57 -1.60 6.48
N GLY A 335 -19.84 -0.49 6.53
CA GLY A 335 -20.42 0.86 6.67
C GLY A 335 -21.56 1.17 5.71
N ALA A 336 -22.64 1.74 6.24
CA ALA A 336 -23.83 2.12 5.48
C ALA A 336 -23.57 3.15 4.35
N GLY A 337 -22.58 4.03 4.51
CA GLY A 337 -22.23 5.09 3.55
C GLY A 337 -21.15 4.73 2.53
N GLU A 338 -20.67 3.48 2.53
CA GLU A 338 -19.50 3.07 1.74
C GLU A 338 -19.84 1.92 0.80
N ALA A 339 -20.73 2.22 -0.13
CA ALA A 339 -21.31 1.22 -1.03
C ALA A 339 -20.26 0.46 -1.85
N LEU A 340 -19.15 1.11 -2.24
CA LEU A 340 -18.12 0.49 -3.07
C LEU A 340 -17.40 -0.66 -2.35
N CYS A 341 -17.02 -0.45 -1.08
CA CYS A 341 -16.20 -1.41 -0.35
C CYS A 341 -17.00 -2.39 0.51
N ARG A 342 -18.33 -2.27 0.50
CA ARG A 342 -19.21 -3.19 1.20
C ARG A 342 -19.04 -4.61 0.64
N ASP A 343 -18.87 -5.57 1.54
CA ASP A 343 -18.74 -7.00 1.22
C ASP A 343 -17.54 -7.36 0.32
N LEU A 344 -16.56 -6.46 0.19
CA LEU A 344 -15.30 -6.74 -0.48
C LEU A 344 -14.32 -7.41 0.48
N GLY A 345 -13.79 -8.57 0.10
CA GLY A 345 -12.85 -9.33 0.91
C GLY A 345 -13.44 -9.77 2.25
N PHE A 346 -12.61 -9.85 3.28
CA PHE A 346 -13.00 -10.26 4.63
C PHE A 346 -12.34 -9.40 5.70
N ASP A 347 -13.01 -9.31 6.84
CA ASP A 347 -12.54 -8.55 8.00
C ASP A 347 -11.46 -9.34 8.75
N THR A 348 -10.30 -8.72 8.94
CA THR A 348 -9.17 -9.29 9.67
C THR A 348 -9.11 -8.86 11.14
N SER A 349 -10.04 -8.00 11.59
CA SER A 349 -10.11 -7.53 12.98
C SER A 349 -10.21 -8.68 13.99
N THR A 350 -10.94 -9.75 13.65
CA THR A 350 -11.11 -10.96 14.49
C THR A 350 -9.83 -11.77 14.69
N LEU A 351 -8.81 -11.52 13.86
CA LEU A 351 -7.50 -12.17 13.92
C LEU A 351 -6.46 -11.31 14.65
N ARG A 352 -6.85 -10.13 15.17
CA ARG A 352 -5.97 -9.19 15.86
C ARG A 352 -6.37 -9.06 17.32
N HIS A 353 -5.38 -9.19 18.19
CA HIS A 353 -5.53 -8.96 19.63
C HIS A 353 -4.52 -7.92 20.12
N THR A 354 -4.81 -7.25 21.22
CA THR A 354 -3.98 -6.16 21.75
C THR A 354 -2.54 -6.61 22.06
N ASP A 355 -2.36 -7.84 22.52
CA ASP A 355 -1.05 -8.44 22.82
C ASP A 355 -0.28 -8.88 21.56
N VAL A 356 -1.00 -9.24 20.50
CA VAL A 356 -0.44 -9.75 19.23
C VAL A 356 -1.14 -9.12 18.02
N PRO A 357 -0.98 -7.80 17.78
CA PRO A 357 -1.78 -7.08 16.79
C PRO A 357 -1.35 -7.30 15.34
N TRP A 358 -0.17 -7.89 15.12
CA TRP A 358 0.46 -8.01 13.81
C TRP A 358 0.79 -9.43 13.40
N PHE A 359 1.22 -10.28 14.33
CA PHE A 359 1.47 -11.68 14.03
C PHE A 359 1.32 -12.52 15.29
N SER A 360 0.84 -13.74 15.14
CA SER A 360 0.64 -14.68 16.24
C SER A 360 0.76 -16.12 15.75
N PRO A 361 1.43 -17.01 16.51
CA PRO A 361 1.28 -18.44 16.31
C PRO A 361 -0.13 -18.91 16.74
N GLY A 362 -0.45 -20.18 16.46
CA GLY A 362 -1.68 -20.83 16.88
C GLY A 362 -2.87 -20.65 15.95
N LEU A 363 -2.65 -20.22 14.70
CA LEU A 363 -3.70 -20.10 13.71
C LEU A 363 -4.26 -21.49 13.35
N THR A 364 -5.59 -21.59 13.36
CA THR A 364 -6.33 -22.74 12.86
C THR A 364 -6.92 -22.44 11.50
N VAL A 365 -6.94 -23.44 10.62
CA VAL A 365 -7.45 -23.34 9.25
C VAL A 365 -8.41 -24.50 9.01
N ALA A 366 -9.67 -24.18 8.73
CA ALA A 366 -10.69 -25.17 8.40
C ALA A 366 -11.22 -24.94 6.97
N PRO A 367 -11.15 -25.93 6.07
CA PRO A 367 -11.70 -25.79 4.72
C PRO A 367 -13.24 -25.75 4.75
N VAL A 368 -13.83 -24.85 3.97
CA VAL A 368 -15.30 -24.66 3.89
C VAL A 368 -15.91 -25.45 2.72
N GLY A 369 -15.08 -26.06 1.87
CA GLY A 369 -15.52 -26.88 0.72
C GLY A 369 -16.11 -26.08 -0.45
N LYS A 370 -15.85 -24.77 -0.52
CA LYS A 370 -16.24 -23.88 -1.63
C LYS A 370 -14.99 -23.24 -2.25
N ARG A 371 -15.05 -22.95 -3.55
CA ARG A 371 -13.99 -22.22 -4.27
C ARG A 371 -14.54 -20.91 -4.82
N ALA A 372 -13.80 -19.82 -4.62
CA ALA A 372 -14.08 -18.52 -5.22
C ALA A 372 -13.29 -18.34 -6.53
N ARG A 373 -13.85 -17.57 -7.45
CA ARG A 373 -13.10 -17.03 -8.58
C ARG A 373 -12.39 -15.77 -8.11
N LEU A 374 -11.07 -15.74 -8.26
CA LEU A 374 -10.25 -14.57 -7.94
C LEU A 374 -10.21 -13.62 -9.13
N ALA A 375 -10.28 -12.31 -8.85
CA ALA A 375 -10.07 -11.28 -9.87
C ALA A 375 -8.58 -10.93 -9.92
N GLN A 376 -7.80 -11.73 -10.65
CA GLN A 376 -6.36 -11.49 -10.87
C GLN A 376 -6.10 -10.95 -12.26
N THR A 377 -5.32 -9.87 -12.38
CA THR A 377 -4.95 -9.31 -13.70
C THR A 377 -3.82 -10.06 -14.38
N GLN A 378 -3.12 -10.92 -13.63
CA GLN A 378 -2.06 -11.78 -14.14
C GLN A 378 -2.08 -13.13 -13.41
N GLU A 379 -2.26 -14.21 -14.16
CA GLU A 379 -2.29 -15.58 -13.63
C GLU A 379 -0.97 -16.34 -13.89
N HIS A 380 -0.25 -16.00 -14.96
CA HIS A 380 1.04 -16.65 -15.27
C HIS A 380 2.15 -16.05 -14.43
N HIS A 381 2.89 -16.91 -13.72
CA HIS A 381 3.92 -16.44 -12.78
C HIS A 381 5.35 -16.49 -13.31
N SER A 382 5.64 -17.32 -14.32
CA SER A 382 6.98 -17.44 -14.90
C SER A 382 7.08 -16.66 -16.22
N MET A 383 8.31 -16.44 -16.71
CA MET A 383 8.54 -15.93 -18.07
C MET A 383 8.46 -17.04 -19.15
N GLU A 384 8.22 -18.29 -18.77
CA GLU A 384 8.13 -19.46 -19.68
C GLU A 384 9.40 -19.59 -20.56
N GLY A 385 10.57 -19.34 -19.97
CA GLY A 385 11.87 -19.37 -20.66
C GLY A 385 12.13 -18.21 -21.62
N ARG A 386 11.27 -17.19 -21.65
CA ARG A 386 11.38 -16.03 -22.56
C ARG A 386 12.18 -14.90 -21.92
N LEU A 387 12.98 -14.22 -22.74
CA LEU A 387 13.72 -13.02 -22.34
C LEU A 387 12.81 -11.78 -22.38
N ILE A 388 11.94 -11.62 -21.37
CA ILE A 388 10.98 -10.50 -21.28
C ILE A 388 11.53 -9.37 -20.40
N ALA A 389 11.72 -9.66 -19.12
CA ALA A 389 12.34 -8.78 -18.15
C ALA A 389 13.72 -9.34 -17.80
N ALA A 390 14.73 -8.95 -18.60
CA ALA A 390 16.10 -9.45 -18.45
C ALA A 390 16.64 -9.11 -17.05
N THR A 391 17.22 -10.10 -16.39
CA THR A 391 17.86 -9.95 -15.07
C THR A 391 19.25 -10.55 -15.12
N THR A 392 20.17 -9.93 -14.38
CA THR A 392 21.56 -10.39 -14.28
C THR A 392 22.16 -9.89 -12.97
N THR A 393 23.30 -10.44 -12.59
CA THR A 393 24.07 -9.92 -11.45
C THR A 393 25.06 -8.86 -11.92
N VAL A 394 25.57 -8.05 -11.00
CA VAL A 394 26.56 -7.00 -11.33
C VAL A 394 27.80 -7.61 -11.99
N GLU A 395 28.23 -8.79 -11.53
CA GLU A 395 29.39 -9.51 -12.06
C GLU A 395 29.21 -9.92 -13.53
N LYS A 396 27.97 -10.23 -13.94
CA LYS A 396 27.64 -10.71 -15.29
C LYS A 396 27.08 -9.61 -16.22
N LEU A 397 26.97 -8.38 -15.72
CA LEU A 397 26.28 -7.30 -16.44
C LEU A 397 26.86 -7.05 -17.83
N LYS A 398 28.19 -7.11 -17.98
CA LYS A 398 28.85 -6.92 -19.27
C LYS A 398 28.48 -8.02 -20.27
N GLU A 399 28.60 -9.28 -19.87
CA GLU A 399 28.27 -10.45 -20.69
C GLU A 399 26.80 -10.41 -21.12
N THR A 400 25.89 -10.17 -20.17
CA THR A 400 24.46 -10.04 -20.49
C THR A 400 24.17 -8.87 -21.44
N SER A 401 24.88 -7.75 -21.32
CA SER A 401 24.69 -6.60 -22.23
C SER A 401 25.11 -6.93 -23.66
N GLU A 402 26.20 -7.68 -23.84
CA GLU A 402 26.67 -8.15 -25.15
C GLU A 402 25.67 -9.16 -25.75
N GLU A 403 25.20 -10.13 -24.98
CA GLU A 403 24.17 -11.10 -25.40
C GLU A 403 22.86 -10.41 -25.83
N LEU A 404 22.42 -9.38 -25.11
CA LEU A 404 21.21 -8.63 -25.46
C LEU A 404 21.37 -7.86 -26.78
N ALA A 405 22.56 -7.28 -27.01
CA ALA A 405 22.86 -6.59 -28.26
C ALA A 405 22.86 -7.56 -29.46
N GLU A 406 23.44 -8.75 -29.28
CA GLU A 406 23.44 -9.82 -30.28
C GLU A 406 22.02 -10.33 -30.59
N ASN A 407 21.22 -10.58 -29.54
CA ASN A 407 19.83 -11.03 -29.69
C ASN A 407 18.94 -10.02 -30.43
N ARG A 408 19.22 -8.71 -30.30
CA ARG A 408 18.46 -7.67 -31.02
C ARG A 408 18.68 -7.76 -32.54
N GLY A 409 19.92 -8.03 -32.97
CA GLY A 409 20.30 -8.13 -34.37
C GLY A 409 19.95 -6.90 -35.23
N PRO A 410 20.18 -6.96 -36.56
CA PRO A 410 19.67 -5.95 -37.48
C PRO A 410 18.16 -6.06 -37.64
N LEU A 411 17.45 -4.93 -37.60
CA LEU A 411 16.02 -4.90 -37.89
C LEU A 411 15.78 -5.05 -39.39
N LEU A 412 15.37 -6.24 -39.82
CA LEU A 412 14.94 -6.50 -41.19
C LEU A 412 13.48 -6.07 -41.35
N THR A 413 13.21 -5.13 -42.25
CA THR A 413 11.86 -4.62 -42.52
C THR A 413 11.64 -4.42 -44.02
N ALA A 414 10.43 -4.75 -44.49
CA ALA A 414 9.99 -4.46 -45.85
C ALA A 414 9.36 -3.06 -45.98
N TYR A 415 9.15 -2.37 -44.86
CA TYR A 415 8.60 -1.02 -44.82
C TYR A 415 9.70 0.03 -45.00
N PRO A 416 9.39 1.20 -45.59
CA PRO A 416 10.34 2.31 -45.61
C PRO A 416 10.72 2.74 -44.19
N GLY A 417 11.90 3.36 -44.05
CA GLY A 417 12.30 3.99 -42.80
C GLY A 417 11.35 5.12 -42.45
N GLN A 418 10.92 5.19 -41.18
CA GLN A 418 10.11 6.31 -40.70
C GLN A 418 11.00 7.54 -40.50
N ASN A 419 10.54 8.71 -40.97
CA ASN A 419 11.23 9.98 -40.76
C ASN A 419 10.29 10.95 -40.04
N TYR A 420 10.65 11.30 -38.81
CA TYR A 420 9.91 12.26 -37.98
C TYR A 420 10.69 13.58 -37.98
N PRO A 421 10.28 14.59 -38.76
CA PRO A 421 11.07 15.81 -38.97
C PRO A 421 11.09 16.74 -37.74
N GLY A 422 10.13 16.58 -36.83
CA GLY A 422 10.00 17.34 -35.58
C GLY A 422 10.54 16.59 -34.37
N TYR A 423 9.74 16.53 -33.32
CA TYR A 423 10.07 15.73 -32.14
C TYR A 423 9.97 14.23 -32.44
N ARG A 424 10.78 13.46 -31.72
CA ARG A 424 10.69 12.00 -31.67
C ARG A 424 10.62 11.58 -30.22
N TRP A 425 9.41 11.34 -29.74
CA TRP A 425 9.19 10.99 -28.34
C TRP A 425 9.63 9.56 -28.05
N GLY A 426 10.30 9.37 -26.91
CA GLY A 426 10.75 8.07 -26.44
C GLY A 426 10.65 8.00 -24.92
N MET A 427 10.43 6.80 -24.41
CA MET A 427 10.39 6.52 -22.98
C MET A 427 11.35 5.39 -22.65
N ALA A 428 12.22 5.63 -21.66
CA ALA A 428 13.13 4.63 -21.13
C ALA A 428 12.77 4.36 -19.66
N ILE A 429 12.64 3.08 -19.31
CA ILE A 429 12.28 2.64 -17.96
C ILE A 429 13.45 1.86 -17.38
N ASP A 430 13.97 2.35 -16.26
CA ASP A 430 14.97 1.64 -15.49
C ASP A 430 14.31 0.59 -14.57
N LEU A 431 14.37 -0.68 -15.00
CA LEU A 431 13.81 -1.80 -14.25
C LEU A 431 14.54 -2.07 -12.93
N SER A 432 15.81 -1.66 -12.80
CA SER A 432 16.58 -1.85 -11.56
C SER A 432 16.07 -1.00 -10.39
N ARG A 433 15.35 0.09 -10.71
CA ARG A 433 14.74 1.02 -9.75
C ARG A 433 13.24 0.81 -9.58
N CYS A 434 12.63 0.01 -10.44
CA CYS A 434 11.20 -0.29 -10.35
C CYS A 434 10.95 -1.26 -9.19
N THR A 435 10.31 -0.78 -8.13
CA THR A 435 9.92 -1.60 -6.98
C THR A 435 8.58 -2.31 -7.20
N GLY A 436 7.88 -2.01 -8.29
CA GLY A 436 6.54 -2.50 -8.55
C GLY A 436 5.46 -1.75 -7.76
N CYS A 437 5.73 -0.50 -7.37
CA CYS A 437 4.86 0.27 -6.47
C CYS A 437 3.46 0.62 -7.03
N SER A 438 3.23 0.40 -8.32
CA SER A 438 1.97 0.68 -9.03
C SER A 438 1.46 2.13 -9.00
N SER A 439 2.20 3.10 -8.44
CA SER A 439 1.83 4.52 -8.46
C SER A 439 1.69 5.07 -9.89
N CYS A 440 2.51 4.56 -10.83
CA CYS A 440 2.41 4.90 -12.24
C CYS A 440 1.09 4.43 -12.89
N MET A 441 0.48 3.35 -12.39
CA MET A 441 -0.83 2.90 -12.87
C MET A 441 -1.93 3.87 -12.41
N VAL A 442 -1.95 4.23 -11.12
CA VAL A 442 -2.94 5.17 -10.56
C VAL A 442 -2.80 6.55 -11.20
N ALA A 443 -1.58 7.03 -11.42
CA ALA A 443 -1.35 8.29 -12.13
C ALA A 443 -1.91 8.27 -13.55
N CYS A 444 -1.72 7.17 -14.28
CA CYS A 444 -2.27 7.00 -15.62
C CYS A 444 -3.81 7.00 -15.61
N VAL A 445 -4.43 6.35 -14.61
CA VAL A 445 -5.88 6.36 -14.41
C VAL A 445 -6.39 7.77 -14.15
N ALA A 446 -5.77 8.49 -13.23
CA ALA A 446 -6.17 9.83 -12.83
C ALA A 446 -6.06 10.84 -13.98
N GLU A 447 -4.96 10.78 -14.75
CA GLU A 447 -4.70 11.70 -15.86
C GLU A 447 -5.60 11.42 -17.07
N ASN A 448 -5.83 10.15 -17.40
CA ASN A 448 -6.44 9.77 -18.68
C ASN A 448 -7.92 9.40 -18.58
N ASN A 449 -8.59 9.73 -17.46
CA ASN A 449 -10.00 9.44 -17.23
C ASN A 449 -10.35 7.96 -17.46
N ILE A 450 -9.46 7.06 -17.03
CA ILE A 450 -9.64 5.63 -17.29
C ILE A 450 -10.77 5.12 -16.38
N PRO A 451 -11.81 4.46 -16.93
CA PRO A 451 -12.95 4.04 -16.14
C PRO A 451 -12.61 2.82 -15.29
N MET A 452 -13.24 2.70 -14.12
CA MET A 452 -13.05 1.54 -13.26
C MET A 452 -13.97 0.38 -13.64
N VAL A 453 -13.44 -0.83 -13.50
CA VAL A 453 -14.09 -2.08 -13.88
C VAL A 453 -14.29 -2.95 -12.65
N GLY A 454 -15.54 -3.35 -12.42
CA GLY A 454 -15.91 -4.19 -11.28
C GLY A 454 -15.25 -5.58 -11.30
N LYS A 455 -15.12 -6.18 -10.12
CA LYS A 455 -14.48 -7.48 -9.85
C LYS A 455 -14.80 -8.57 -10.87
N GLU A 456 -16.07 -8.73 -11.25
CA GLU A 456 -16.51 -9.78 -12.16
C GLU A 456 -15.91 -9.64 -13.57
N GLN A 457 -15.78 -8.40 -14.05
CA GLN A 457 -15.22 -8.12 -15.36
C GLN A 457 -13.69 -8.16 -15.34
N VAL A 458 -13.05 -7.76 -14.24
CA VAL A 458 -11.60 -7.97 -14.04
C VAL A 458 -11.26 -9.46 -14.04
N ALA A 459 -12.07 -10.30 -13.40
CA ALA A 459 -11.90 -11.74 -13.44
C ALA A 459 -12.03 -12.36 -14.85
N LEU A 460 -12.56 -11.61 -15.82
CA LEU A 460 -12.62 -11.95 -17.25
C LEU A 460 -11.50 -11.30 -18.08
N SER A 461 -10.47 -10.73 -17.43
CA SER A 461 -9.35 -10.00 -18.03
C SER A 461 -9.81 -8.80 -18.88
N ARG A 462 -10.75 -8.02 -18.33
CA ARG A 462 -11.30 -6.80 -18.94
C ARG A 462 -11.00 -5.55 -18.13
N GLU A 463 -10.01 -5.61 -17.25
CA GLU A 463 -9.53 -4.46 -16.48
C GLU A 463 -9.09 -3.33 -17.41
N MET A 464 -9.42 -2.10 -17.06
CA MET A 464 -9.06 -0.93 -17.86
C MET A 464 -7.82 -0.29 -17.26
N HIS A 465 -6.65 -0.87 -17.51
CA HIS A 465 -5.35 -0.28 -17.16
C HIS A 465 -4.48 -0.15 -18.42
N TRP A 466 -4.14 1.07 -18.82
CA TRP A 466 -3.28 1.32 -20.01
C TRP A 466 -1.81 1.05 -19.73
N LEU A 467 -1.41 1.22 -18.47
CA LEU A 467 -0.13 0.80 -17.92
C LEU A 467 -0.42 -0.31 -16.92
N ARG A 468 0.26 -1.44 -17.03
CA ARG A 468 0.24 -2.50 -16.02
C ARG A 468 1.64 -2.76 -15.49
N VAL A 469 1.76 -3.27 -14.28
CA VAL A 469 3.03 -3.74 -13.74
C VAL A 469 2.99 -5.26 -13.69
N ASP A 470 3.70 -5.91 -14.59
CA ASP A 470 3.85 -7.37 -14.62
C ASP A 470 4.86 -7.80 -13.55
N ARG A 471 4.66 -8.98 -12.94
CA ARG A 471 5.59 -9.59 -11.99
C ARG A 471 5.93 -11.01 -12.44
N TYR A 472 7.21 -11.36 -12.48
CA TYR A 472 7.68 -12.70 -12.83
C TYR A 472 8.54 -13.28 -11.71
N PHE A 473 8.28 -14.54 -11.37
CA PHE A 473 9.17 -15.34 -10.53
C PHE A 473 10.29 -15.95 -11.38
N ILE A 474 11.50 -15.91 -10.84
CA ILE A 474 12.73 -16.36 -11.48
C ILE A 474 13.21 -17.62 -10.78
N GLY A 475 13.50 -18.65 -11.58
CA GLY A 475 13.94 -19.96 -11.10
C GLY A 475 12.79 -20.91 -10.81
N ASP A 476 13.13 -22.19 -10.63
CA ASP A 476 12.18 -23.28 -10.39
C ASP A 476 11.84 -23.47 -8.89
N ASP A 477 12.62 -22.85 -8.00
CA ASP A 477 12.39 -22.91 -6.56
C ASP A 477 11.23 -21.99 -6.16
N THR A 478 10.08 -22.60 -5.90
CA THR A 478 8.88 -21.88 -5.45
C THR A 478 8.94 -21.43 -3.98
N GLY A 479 9.88 -21.95 -3.18
CA GLY A 479 10.07 -21.57 -1.79
C GLY A 479 10.84 -20.27 -1.64
N ASN A 480 11.81 -20.02 -2.52
CA ASN A 480 12.61 -18.79 -2.53
C ASN A 480 12.92 -18.30 -3.97
N PRO A 481 11.91 -17.94 -4.77
CA PRO A 481 12.11 -17.47 -6.13
C PRO A 481 12.70 -16.06 -6.14
N GLY A 482 13.50 -15.75 -7.16
CA GLY A 482 13.77 -14.35 -7.51
C GLY A 482 12.50 -13.68 -8.03
N VAL A 483 12.39 -12.36 -7.92
CA VAL A 483 11.24 -11.60 -8.46
C VAL A 483 11.76 -10.47 -9.34
N VAL A 484 11.17 -10.33 -10.52
CA VAL A 484 11.34 -9.14 -11.36
C VAL A 484 9.99 -8.53 -11.68
N VAL A 485 9.95 -7.20 -11.69
CA VAL A 485 8.76 -6.42 -12.05
C VAL A 485 9.04 -5.60 -13.30
N GLN A 486 8.04 -5.48 -14.16
CA GLN A 486 8.14 -4.73 -15.40
C GLN A 486 6.87 -3.94 -15.65
N PRO A 487 6.91 -2.59 -15.58
CA PRO A 487 5.81 -1.79 -16.08
C PRO A 487 5.75 -1.93 -17.61
N LEU A 488 4.55 -2.18 -18.13
CA LEU A 488 4.28 -2.32 -19.54
C LEU A 488 3.07 -1.47 -19.94
N MET A 489 3.27 -0.61 -20.93
CA MET A 489 2.27 0.23 -21.56
C MET A 489 2.34 0.09 -23.08
N CYS A 490 1.57 0.89 -23.82
CA CYS A 490 1.83 1.07 -25.25
C CYS A 490 3.26 1.57 -25.44
N VAL A 491 4.08 0.81 -26.16
CA VAL A 491 5.47 1.19 -26.47
C VAL A 491 5.58 2.04 -27.74
N HIS A 492 4.43 2.46 -28.31
CA HIS A 492 4.32 3.27 -29.53
C HIS A 492 5.25 2.77 -30.65
N CYS A 493 5.12 1.49 -31.02
CA CYS A 493 5.96 0.84 -32.03
C CYS A 493 5.94 1.60 -33.36
N GLU A 494 7.09 1.97 -33.92
CA GLU A 494 7.17 2.63 -35.23
C GLU A 494 6.56 1.82 -36.38
N TYR A 495 6.71 0.49 -36.32
CA TYR A 495 6.03 -0.44 -37.22
C TYR A 495 4.87 -1.09 -36.49
N ALA A 496 3.86 -0.29 -36.10
CA ALA A 496 2.76 -0.71 -35.25
C ALA A 496 1.85 -1.77 -35.92
N PRO A 497 1.89 -3.04 -35.49
CA PRO A 497 1.02 -4.07 -36.06
C PRO A 497 -0.47 -3.80 -35.74
N CYS A 498 -0.75 -3.05 -34.68
CA CYS A 498 -2.12 -2.70 -34.29
C CYS A 498 -2.78 -1.67 -35.22
N GLU A 499 -2.00 -0.92 -36.03
CA GLU A 499 -2.52 0.06 -36.99
C GLU A 499 -2.99 -0.61 -38.28
N TYR A 500 -2.15 -1.46 -38.86
CA TYR A 500 -2.41 -2.10 -40.15
C TYR A 500 -3.70 -2.93 -40.19
N VAL A 501 -4.23 -3.32 -39.03
CA VAL A 501 -5.44 -4.13 -38.88
C VAL A 501 -6.69 -3.32 -38.55
N CYS A 502 -6.60 -1.99 -38.43
CA CYS A 502 -7.74 -1.14 -38.13
C CYS A 502 -8.49 -0.78 -39.43
N PRO A 503 -9.72 -1.29 -39.68
CA PRO A 503 -10.42 -1.06 -40.95
C PRO A 503 -10.93 0.38 -41.13
N VAL A 504 -10.95 1.17 -40.05
CA VAL A 504 -11.51 2.53 -40.03
C VAL A 504 -10.47 3.59 -39.71
N ASN A 505 -9.19 3.22 -39.66
CA ASN A 505 -8.08 4.11 -39.38
C ASN A 505 -8.22 4.88 -38.05
N ALA A 506 -8.70 4.19 -37.00
CA ALA A 506 -8.85 4.75 -35.65
C ALA A 506 -7.54 4.71 -34.84
N THR A 507 -6.51 4.04 -35.35
CA THR A 507 -5.19 3.98 -34.70
C THR A 507 -4.16 4.29 -35.76
N VAL A 508 -3.39 5.36 -35.58
CA VAL A 508 -2.47 5.93 -36.58
C VAL A 508 -1.21 6.47 -35.90
N HIS A 509 -0.13 6.64 -36.66
CA HIS A 509 1.04 7.38 -36.17
C HIS A 509 0.83 8.89 -36.32
N SER A 510 1.28 9.64 -35.32
CA SER A 510 1.51 11.08 -35.44
C SER A 510 2.79 11.37 -36.22
N ASP A 511 2.95 12.62 -36.64
CA ASP A 511 4.17 13.13 -37.27
C ASP A 511 5.37 13.20 -36.31
N GLU A 512 5.13 13.04 -35.00
CA GLU A 512 6.16 12.95 -33.94
C GLU A 512 6.50 11.50 -33.54
N GLY A 513 5.90 10.51 -34.22
CA GLY A 513 6.18 9.09 -34.04
C GLY A 513 5.43 8.42 -32.89
N LEU A 514 4.38 9.05 -32.35
CA LEU A 514 3.50 8.42 -31.38
C LEU A 514 2.40 7.62 -32.07
N ASN A 515 2.12 6.44 -31.54
CA ASN A 515 0.88 5.75 -31.88
C ASN A 515 -0.33 6.42 -31.20
N GLU A 516 -1.19 7.07 -31.97
CA GLU A 516 -2.39 7.75 -31.51
C GLU A 516 -3.64 6.88 -31.67
N MET A 517 -4.41 6.76 -30.58
CA MET A 517 -5.70 6.08 -30.57
C MET A 517 -6.83 7.12 -30.63
N VAL A 518 -7.49 7.20 -31.78
CA VAL A 518 -8.60 8.13 -32.02
C VAL A 518 -9.91 7.46 -31.62
N TYR A 519 -10.32 7.65 -30.36
CA TYR A 519 -11.42 6.89 -29.75
C TYR A 519 -12.77 7.02 -30.48
N ASN A 520 -13.12 8.21 -30.97
CA ASN A 520 -14.39 8.47 -31.65
C ASN A 520 -14.51 7.78 -33.03
N ARG A 521 -13.39 7.32 -33.61
CA ARG A 521 -13.37 6.60 -34.90
C ARG A 521 -13.46 5.08 -34.73
N CYS A 522 -13.19 4.57 -33.53
CA CYS A 522 -13.17 3.15 -33.26
C CYS A 522 -14.57 2.53 -33.33
N VAL A 523 -14.78 1.60 -34.26
CA VAL A 523 -16.05 0.86 -34.39
C VAL A 523 -16.08 -0.47 -33.62
N GLY A 524 -15.09 -0.72 -32.75
CA GLY A 524 -15.11 -1.85 -31.81
C GLY A 524 -14.78 -3.23 -32.39
N THR A 525 -14.06 -3.33 -33.51
CA THR A 525 -13.66 -4.63 -34.08
C THR A 525 -12.69 -5.42 -33.20
N ARG A 526 -11.96 -4.75 -32.29
CA ARG A 526 -10.98 -5.32 -31.34
C ARG A 526 -9.75 -6.01 -31.95
N TYR A 527 -9.61 -6.05 -33.28
CA TYR A 527 -8.46 -6.69 -33.94
C TYR A 527 -7.12 -6.04 -33.53
N CYS A 528 -7.09 -4.71 -33.35
CA CYS A 528 -5.90 -4.00 -32.91
C CYS A 528 -5.29 -4.56 -31.61
N SER A 529 -6.09 -5.11 -30.68
CA SER A 529 -5.60 -5.79 -29.49
C SER A 529 -5.01 -7.16 -29.80
N ASN A 530 -5.67 -7.94 -30.67
CA ASN A 530 -5.17 -9.24 -31.11
C ASN A 530 -3.77 -9.13 -31.74
N ASN A 531 -3.56 -8.13 -32.61
CA ASN A 531 -2.29 -7.95 -33.31
C ASN A 531 -1.22 -7.23 -32.48
N CYS A 532 -1.59 -6.56 -31.39
CA CYS A 532 -0.63 -5.98 -30.46
C CYS A 532 0.12 -7.09 -29.70
N PRO A 533 1.46 -7.24 -29.85
CA PRO A 533 2.20 -8.32 -29.20
C PRO A 533 2.18 -8.20 -27.67
N TYR A 534 2.16 -6.98 -27.15
CA TYR A 534 2.14 -6.70 -25.70
C TYR A 534 0.76 -6.79 -25.05
N LYS A 535 -0.31 -6.93 -25.85
CA LYS A 535 -1.72 -6.90 -25.38
C LYS A 535 -1.98 -5.71 -24.44
N VAL A 536 -1.62 -4.50 -24.86
CA VAL A 536 -1.79 -3.24 -24.08
C VAL A 536 -2.95 -2.38 -24.60
N ARG A 537 -3.59 -2.77 -25.69
CA ARG A 537 -4.87 -2.18 -26.12
C ARG A 537 -5.98 -2.69 -25.20
N ARG A 538 -6.58 -1.78 -24.42
CA ARG A 538 -7.75 -2.06 -23.59
C ARG A 538 -9.03 -1.61 -24.30
N PHE A 539 -10.10 -2.37 -24.12
CA PHE A 539 -11.36 -2.17 -24.83
C PHE A 539 -12.49 -1.92 -23.83
N ASN A 540 -13.27 -0.86 -24.04
CA ASN A 540 -14.48 -0.62 -23.30
C ASN A 540 -15.55 -1.63 -23.74
N PHE A 541 -15.66 -2.76 -23.02
CA PHE A 541 -16.66 -3.81 -23.32
C PHE A 541 -18.08 -3.36 -23.00
N PHE A 542 -18.23 -2.52 -21.99
CA PHE A 542 -19.48 -1.93 -21.56
C PHE A 542 -19.32 -0.41 -21.50
N SER A 543 -20.44 0.28 -21.36
CA SER A 543 -20.43 1.69 -21.04
C SER A 543 -20.16 1.87 -19.55
N TYR A 544 -18.88 1.87 -19.18
CA TYR A 544 -18.43 1.97 -17.78
C TYR A 544 -18.69 3.34 -17.13
N THR A 545 -19.10 4.35 -17.91
CA THR A 545 -19.32 5.73 -17.43
C THR A 545 -20.76 6.20 -17.59
N SER A 546 -21.66 5.40 -18.16
CA SER A 546 -23.06 5.80 -18.32
C SER A 546 -23.95 5.18 -17.25
N ASP A 547 -24.96 5.94 -16.82
CA ASP A 547 -26.02 5.46 -15.92
C ASP A 547 -26.89 4.35 -16.52
N TYR A 548 -26.74 4.05 -17.82
CA TYR A 548 -27.42 2.95 -18.50
C TYR A 548 -26.74 1.61 -18.21
N THR A 549 -26.94 1.11 -17.00
CA THR A 549 -26.69 -0.30 -16.67
C THR A 549 -27.94 -1.12 -16.99
N ASN A 550 -28.09 -1.54 -18.24
CA ASN A 550 -28.97 -2.66 -18.61
C ASN A 550 -28.11 -3.80 -19.15
#